data_AF-A0A8T8HUV0-F1
#
_entry.id   AF-A0A8T8HUV0-F1
#
_cell.length_a   1.000
_cell.length_b   1.000
_cell.length_c   1.000
_cell.angle_alpha   90.00
_cell.angle_beta   90.00
_cell.angle_gamma   90.00
#
_symmetry.space_group_name_H-M   'P 1'
#
loop_
_entity.id
_entity.type
_entity.pdbx_description
1 polymer ?
#
loop_
_entity_poly.entity_id
_entity_poly.type
_entity_poly.pdbx_seq_one_letter_code
_entity_poly.pdbx_strand_id
1 'polypeptide(L)'
;MERTGLAVVAALMVGCAAFGPFPHPVPLLFAIAATGAANAAFPLMRTFGSAVLGGVAAAGIGFAAVPFATCSSERFTEVFTCTGDAPTWHMTGSVLVAGLAGAALVLARALGAVDLERRLAAIERAVEDRAT
;
A
#
# COMPACT_ATOMS: atom_id res chain seq x y z
N MET A 1 5.93 -7.70 -15.84
CA MET A 1 6.49 -6.39 -15.42
C MET A 1 5.91 -5.90 -14.09
N GLU A 2 4.69 -6.34 -13.78
CA GLU A 2 3.86 -5.95 -12.64
C GLU A 2 4.43 -6.41 -11.30
N ARG A 3 5.06 -7.61 -11.23
CA ARG A 3 5.81 -8.04 -10.02
C ARG A 3 6.99 -7.11 -9.73
N THR A 4 7.71 -6.69 -10.77
CA THR A 4 8.81 -5.72 -10.65
C THR A 4 8.27 -4.38 -10.17
N GLY A 5 7.14 -3.92 -10.71
CA GLY A 5 6.46 -2.71 -10.23
C GLY A 5 6.10 -2.79 -8.75
N LEU A 6 5.54 -3.91 -8.29
CA LEU A 6 5.22 -4.15 -6.88
C LEU A 6 6.47 -4.15 -5.99
N ALA A 7 7.56 -4.75 -6.45
CA ALA A 7 8.83 -4.74 -5.73
C ALA A 7 9.41 -3.32 -5.61
N VAL A 8 9.34 -2.53 -6.68
CA VAL A 8 9.79 -1.13 -6.68
C VAL A 8 8.95 -0.29 -5.73
N VAL A 9 7.61 -0.42 -5.78
CA VAL A 9 6.71 0.32 -4.88
C VAL A 9 6.93 -0.09 -3.42
N ALA A 10 7.10 -1.39 -3.14
CA ALA A 10 7.41 -1.87 -1.80
C ALA A 10 8.76 -1.33 -1.30
N ALA A 11 9.80 -1.32 -2.14
CA ALA A 11 11.10 -0.73 -1.79
C ALA A 11 10.99 0.77 -1.50
N LEU A 12 10.17 1.49 -2.28
CA LEU A 12 9.90 2.91 -2.04
C LEU A 12 9.24 3.13 -0.68
N MET A 13 8.22 2.33 -0.35
CA MET A 13 7.55 2.39 0.96
C MET A 13 8.52 2.12 2.11
N VAL A 14 9.37 1.10 1.99
CA VAL A 14 10.41 0.80 3.00
C VAL A 14 11.39 1.97 3.11
N GLY A 15 11.82 2.55 1.99
CA GLY A 15 12.68 3.73 1.98
C GLY A 15 12.04 4.93 2.68
N CYS A 16 10.76 5.19 2.40
CA CYS A 16 9.99 6.23 3.08
C CYS A 16 9.85 5.97 4.58
N ALA A 17 9.66 4.71 4.99
CA ALA A 17 9.56 4.33 6.40
C ALA A 17 10.90 4.50 7.15
N ALA A 18 12.02 4.16 6.52
CA ALA A 18 13.33 4.13 7.17
C ALA A 18 14.06 5.48 7.12
N PHE A 19 13.90 6.23 6.03
CA PHE A 19 14.70 7.44 5.76
C PHE A 19 13.85 8.70 5.55
N GLY A 20 12.52 8.58 5.51
CA GLY A 20 11.64 9.73 5.34
C GLY A 20 11.60 10.59 6.61
N PRO A 21 11.56 11.92 6.50
CA PRO A 21 11.43 12.83 7.65
C PRO A 21 9.98 12.87 8.16
N PHE A 22 9.31 11.72 8.24
CA PHE A 22 7.90 11.64 8.58
C PHE A 22 7.70 11.43 10.08
N PRO A 23 6.88 12.25 10.76
CA PRO A 23 6.55 12.07 12.16
C PRO A 23 5.69 10.82 12.41
N HIS A 24 5.74 10.27 13.63
CA HIS A 24 4.96 9.10 14.01
C HIS A 24 3.45 9.43 14.05
N PRO A 25 2.56 8.60 13.46
CA PRO A 25 2.78 7.20 13.09
C PRO A 25 3.00 6.92 11.58
N VAL A 26 3.24 7.92 10.73
CA VAL A 26 3.33 7.74 9.28
C VAL A 26 4.34 6.66 8.83
N PRO A 27 5.58 6.58 9.37
CA PRO A 27 6.52 5.52 9.01
C PRO A 27 5.98 4.10 9.21
N LEU A 28 5.14 3.91 10.24
CA LEU A 28 4.51 2.62 10.50
C LEU A 28 3.52 2.25 9.39
N LEU A 29 2.74 3.21 8.89
CA LEU A 29 1.81 2.98 7.80
C LEU A 29 2.54 2.59 6.51
N PHE A 30 3.69 3.21 6.21
CA PHE A 30 4.56 2.78 5.10
C PHE A 30 5.04 1.34 5.28
N ALA A 31 5.47 0.94 6.47
CA ALA A 31 5.93 -0.43 6.74
C ALA A 31 4.79 -1.46 6.58
N ILE A 32 3.58 -1.14 7.06
CA ILE A 32 2.40 -2.01 6.89
C ILE A 32 2.01 -2.10 5.42
N ALA A 33 2.04 -0.99 4.68
CA ALA A 33 1.77 -0.98 3.24
C ALA A 33 2.79 -1.82 2.47
N ALA A 34 4.09 -1.71 2.78
CA ALA A 34 5.14 -2.52 2.17
C ALA A 34 4.92 -4.01 2.41
N THR A 35 4.51 -4.38 3.64
CA THR A 35 4.15 -5.76 3.99
C THR A 35 2.94 -6.24 3.18
N GLY A 36 1.92 -5.40 3.04
CA GLY A 36 0.75 -5.66 2.19
C GLY A 36 1.13 -5.88 0.73
N ALA A 37 2.01 -5.04 0.18
CA ALA A 37 2.54 -5.15 -1.18
C ALA A 37 3.35 -6.45 -1.38
N ALA A 38 4.23 -6.79 -0.44
CA ALA A 38 5.00 -8.04 -0.48
C ALA A 38 4.08 -9.26 -0.50
N ASN A 39 3.07 -9.28 0.37
CA ASN A 39 2.05 -10.35 0.40
C ASN A 39 1.22 -10.39 -0.87
N ALA A 40 0.89 -9.23 -1.46
CA ALA A 40 0.11 -9.13 -2.68
C ALA A 40 0.80 -9.74 -3.92
N ALA A 41 2.14 -9.85 -3.91
CA ALA A 41 2.91 -10.45 -4.98
C ALA A 41 2.70 -11.97 -5.10
N PHE A 42 2.34 -12.65 -4.01
CA PHE A 42 2.11 -14.10 -3.98
C PHE A 42 0.65 -14.44 -4.22
N PRO A 43 0.31 -15.39 -5.12
CA PRO A 43 -1.07 -15.74 -5.43
C PRO A 43 -1.90 -16.13 -4.19
N LEU A 44 -1.31 -16.91 -3.27
CA LEU A 44 -1.98 -17.40 -2.06
C LEU A 44 -2.34 -16.27 -1.09
N MET A 45 -1.48 -15.26 -0.99
CA MET A 45 -1.63 -14.15 -0.04
C MET A 45 -2.20 -12.89 -0.70
N ARG A 46 -2.54 -12.93 -2.00
CA ARG A 46 -2.89 -11.75 -2.79
C ARG A 46 -4.08 -10.98 -2.22
N THR A 47 -5.11 -11.71 -1.81
CA THR A 47 -6.34 -11.13 -1.26
C THR A 47 -6.07 -10.43 0.06
N PHE A 48 -5.31 -11.07 0.97
CA PHE A 48 -4.93 -10.48 2.24
C PHE A 48 -4.04 -9.25 2.04
N GLY A 49 -3.00 -9.37 1.21
CA GLY A 49 -2.12 -8.23 0.87
C GLY A 49 -2.90 -7.05 0.27
N SER A 50 -3.87 -7.33 -0.60
CA SER A 50 -4.75 -6.31 -1.19
C SER A 50 -5.66 -5.66 -0.14
N ALA A 51 -6.19 -6.44 0.81
CA ALA A 51 -7.00 -5.91 1.91
C ALA A 51 -6.18 -4.98 2.82
N VAL A 52 -4.94 -5.37 3.15
CA VAL A 52 -4.00 -4.54 3.91
C VAL A 52 -3.71 -3.24 3.16
N LEU A 53 -3.40 -3.30 1.86
CA LEU A 53 -3.17 -2.11 1.03
C LEU A 53 -4.38 -1.18 0.99
N GLY A 54 -5.59 -1.73 0.81
CA GLY A 54 -6.82 -0.96 0.83
C GLY A 54 -7.09 -0.31 2.20
N GLY A 55 -6.86 -1.05 3.28
CA GLY A 55 -6.98 -0.53 4.65
C GLY A 55 -6.00 0.59 4.94
N VAL A 56 -4.73 0.44 4.52
CA VAL A 56 -3.71 1.49 4.69
C VAL A 56 -4.02 2.72 3.82
N ALA A 57 -4.53 2.53 2.61
CA ALA A 57 -4.95 3.66 1.77
C ALA A 57 -6.11 4.45 2.42
N ALA A 58 -7.14 3.76 2.91
CA ALA A 58 -8.25 4.40 3.61
C ALA A 58 -7.82 5.07 4.92
N ALA A 59 -6.98 4.39 5.71
CA ALA A 59 -6.42 4.93 6.93
C ALA A 59 -5.57 6.18 6.64
N GLY A 60 -4.72 6.16 5.61
CA GLY A 60 -3.90 7.32 5.21
C GLY A 60 -4.76 8.53 4.84
N ILE A 61 -5.85 8.34 4.11
CA ILE A 61 -6.78 9.43 3.80
C ILE A 61 -7.45 9.97 5.07
N GLY A 62 -7.92 9.08 5.95
CA GLY A 62 -8.52 9.47 7.23
C GLY A 62 -7.54 10.20 8.15
N PHE A 63 -6.30 9.72 8.23
CA PHE A 63 -5.22 10.33 8.99
C PHE A 63 -4.75 11.66 8.41
N ALA A 64 -5.01 12.01 7.14
CA ALA A 64 -4.58 13.31 6.61
C ALA A 64 -5.27 14.50 7.32
N ALA A 65 -6.49 14.30 7.86
CA ALA A 65 -7.24 15.36 8.54
C ALA A 65 -6.95 15.47 10.05
N VAL A 66 -6.48 14.38 10.67
CA VAL A 66 -6.29 14.28 12.14
C VAL A 66 -5.15 15.18 12.67
N PRO A 67 -3.97 15.28 12.05
CA PRO A 67 -2.81 16.04 12.54
C PRO A 67 -3.08 17.53 12.74
N PHE A 68 -3.91 18.13 11.88
CA PHE A 68 -4.32 19.53 12.05
C PHE A 68 -5.13 19.73 13.34
N ALA A 69 -6.00 18.77 13.69
CA ALA A 69 -6.82 18.82 14.90
C ALA A 69 -6.06 18.38 16.16
N THR A 70 -5.13 17.42 16.04
CA THR A 70 -4.40 16.87 17.18
C THR A 70 -3.18 17.69 17.55
N CYS A 71 -2.46 18.26 16.58
CA CYS A 71 -1.30 19.12 16.87
C CYS A 71 -1.67 20.57 17.22
N SER A 72 -2.94 20.96 17.09
CA SER A 72 -3.46 22.25 17.58
C SER A 72 -3.99 22.20 19.02
N SER A 73 -3.98 21.02 19.66
CA SER A 73 -4.49 20.80 21.02
C SER A 73 -3.41 20.18 21.91
N GLU A 74 -3.12 20.81 23.06
CA GLU A 74 -2.09 20.36 24.01
C GLU A 74 -2.31 18.93 24.55
N ARG A 75 -3.55 18.42 24.48
CA ARG A 75 -3.95 17.14 25.07
C ARG A 75 -3.51 15.89 24.30
N PHE A 76 -3.17 15.99 23.02
CA PHE A 76 -2.91 14.84 22.15
C PHE A 76 -1.43 14.63 21.79
N THR A 77 -0.54 15.32 22.51
CA THR A 77 0.91 15.38 22.25
C THR A 77 1.64 14.05 22.42
N GLU A 78 1.09 13.08 23.15
CA GLU A 78 1.76 11.79 23.37
C GLU A 78 1.57 10.78 22.21
N VAL A 79 0.50 10.89 21.44
CA VAL A 79 0.20 9.94 20.34
C VAL A 79 0.83 10.40 19.01
N PHE A 80 0.96 11.71 18.82
CA PHE A 80 1.52 12.31 17.62
C PHE A 80 2.69 13.21 17.99
N THR A 81 3.83 13.04 17.33
CA THR A 81 4.95 13.98 17.45
C THR A 81 4.58 15.28 16.76
N CYS A 82 4.10 16.25 17.55
CA CYS A 82 3.67 17.57 17.11
C CYS A 82 4.77 18.60 17.40
N THR A 83 5.65 18.85 16.43
CA THR A 83 6.72 19.86 16.49
C THR A 83 6.74 20.67 15.19
N GLY A 84 6.97 21.99 15.24
CA GLY A 84 7.18 22.85 14.05
C GLY A 84 6.29 22.53 12.84
N ASP A 85 6.88 21.98 11.78
CA ASP A 85 6.22 21.58 10.52
C ASP A 85 5.49 20.21 10.57
N ALA A 86 5.26 19.63 11.74
CA ALA A 86 4.61 18.32 11.89
C ALA A 86 3.26 18.19 11.16
N PRO A 87 2.29 19.13 11.22
CA PRO A 87 1.00 18.94 10.57
C PRO A 87 1.12 18.82 9.05
N THR A 88 2.05 19.55 8.42
CA THR A 88 2.28 19.44 6.97
C THR A 88 2.96 18.10 6.65
N TRP A 89 3.98 17.69 7.40
CA TRP A 89 4.66 16.40 7.17
C TRP A 89 3.79 15.18 7.45
N HIS A 90 2.89 15.24 8.42
CA HIS A 90 1.87 14.19 8.64
C HIS A 90 0.93 14.09 7.44
N MET A 91 0.43 15.22 6.92
CA MET A 91 -0.46 15.25 5.77
C MET A 91 0.24 14.73 4.52
N THR A 92 1.44 15.24 4.20
CA THR A 92 2.26 14.80 3.07
C THR A 92 2.55 13.31 3.15
N GLY A 93 3.00 12.84 4.33
CA GLY A 93 3.28 11.44 4.57
C GLY A 93 2.05 10.55 4.38
N SER A 94 0.90 10.95 4.93
CA SER A 94 -0.34 10.18 4.84
C SER A 94 -0.87 10.08 3.40
N VAL A 95 -0.78 11.17 2.63
CA VAL A 95 -1.14 11.19 1.20
C VAL A 95 -0.19 10.31 0.38
N LEU A 96 1.11 10.39 0.65
CA LEU A 96 2.11 9.55 -0.02
C LEU A 96 1.87 8.06 0.25
N VAL A 97 1.66 7.68 1.51
CA VAL A 97 1.30 6.29 1.88
C VAL A 97 0.06 5.84 1.11
N ALA A 98 -0.99 6.64 1.11
CA ALA A 98 -2.25 6.29 0.44
C ALA A 98 -2.07 6.12 -1.07
N GLY A 99 -1.34 7.03 -1.71
CA GLY A 99 -1.02 6.97 -3.14
C GLY A 99 -0.21 5.72 -3.50
N LEU A 100 0.86 5.43 -2.75
CA LEU A 100 1.68 4.23 -2.99
C LEU A 100 0.90 2.94 -2.72
N ALA A 101 0.08 2.91 -1.68
CA ALA A 101 -0.77 1.76 -1.36
C ALA A 101 -1.80 1.51 -2.46
N GLY A 102 -2.42 2.57 -2.99
CA GLY A 102 -3.31 2.50 -4.14
C GLY A 102 -2.61 2.00 -5.40
N ALA A 103 -1.42 2.51 -5.71
CA ALA A 103 -0.61 2.04 -6.84
C ALA A 103 -0.25 0.56 -6.72
N ALA A 104 0.18 0.11 -5.53
CA ALA A 104 0.45 -1.30 -5.26
C ALA A 104 -0.81 -2.17 -5.42
N LEU A 105 -1.99 -1.66 -5.01
CA LEU A 105 -3.26 -2.35 -5.19
C LEU A 105 -3.59 -2.56 -6.68
N VAL A 106 -3.42 -1.52 -7.50
CA VAL A 106 -3.64 -1.59 -8.96
C VAL A 106 -2.70 -2.63 -9.59
N LEU A 107 -1.41 -2.62 -9.23
CA LEU A 107 -0.45 -3.61 -9.70
C LEU A 107 -0.79 -5.04 -9.26
N ALA A 108 -1.28 -5.21 -8.03
CA ALA A 108 -1.72 -6.51 -7.52
C ALA A 108 -2.94 -7.04 -8.29
N ARG A 109 -3.88 -6.15 -8.66
CA ARG A 109 -5.03 -6.50 -9.51
C ARG A 109 -4.61 -6.86 -10.93
N ALA A 110 -3.69 -6.11 -11.53
CA ALA A 110 -3.15 -6.42 -12.85
C ALA A 110 -2.47 -7.80 -12.88
N LEU A 111 -1.67 -8.13 -11.86
CA LEU A 111 -1.10 -9.47 -11.69
C LEU A 111 -2.16 -10.56 -11.56
N GLY A 112 -3.27 -10.27 -10.90
CA GLY A 112 -4.42 -11.16 -10.81
C GLY A 112 -5.05 -11.46 -12.16
N ALA A 113 -5.31 -10.43 -12.95
CA ALA A 113 -5.90 -10.55 -14.28
C ALA A 113 -5.01 -11.39 -15.21
N VAL A 114 -3.70 -11.10 -15.25
CA VAL A 114 -2.75 -11.83 -16.09
C VAL A 114 -2.64 -13.31 -15.72
N ASP A 115 -2.69 -13.65 -14.43
CA ASP A 115 -2.66 -15.07 -14.01
C ASP A 115 -3.95 -15.81 -14.39
N LEU A 116 -5.09 -15.12 -14.31
CA LEU A 116 -6.39 -15.67 -14.71
C LEU A 116 -6.46 -15.91 -16.22
N GLU A 117 -6.05 -14.94 -17.04
CA GLU A 117 -6.02 -15.06 -18.51
C GLU A 117 -5.17 -16.24 -18.96
N ARG A 118 -4.00 -16.45 -18.34
CA ARG A 118 -3.14 -17.61 -18.65
C ARG A 118 -3.79 -18.94 -18.32
N ARG A 119 -4.48 -19.03 -17.17
CA ARG A 119 -5.20 -20.26 -16.78
C ARG A 119 -6.35 -20.54 -17.74
N LEU A 120 -7.09 -19.51 -18.15
CA LEU A 120 -8.18 -19.64 -19.10
C LEU A 120 -7.68 -20.17 -20.45
N ALA A 121 -6.63 -19.54 -20.99
CA ALA A 121 -6.02 -19.96 -22.25
C ALA A 121 -5.44 -21.39 -22.19
N ALA A 122 -4.93 -21.82 -21.03
CA ALA A 122 -4.45 -23.19 -20.84
C ALA A 122 -5.61 -24.20 -20.84
N ILE A 123 -6.75 -23.86 -20.22
CA ILE A 123 -7.95 -24.70 -20.22
C ILE A 123 -8.55 -24.79 -21.63
N GLU A 124 -8.63 -23.66 -22.34
CA GLU A 124 -9.17 -23.60 -23.71
C GLU A 124 -8.40 -24.53 -24.66
N ARG A 125 -7.05 -24.46 -24.65
CA ARG A 125 -6.22 -25.38 -25.44
C ARG A 125 -6.43 -26.85 -25.06
N ALA A 126 -6.52 -27.14 -23.75
CA ALA A 126 -6.75 -28.50 -23.29
C ALA A 126 -8.13 -29.06 -23.68
N VAL A 127 -9.12 -28.19 -23.89
CA VAL A 127 -10.44 -28.56 -24.41
C VAL A 127 -10.39 -28.78 -25.92
N GLU A 128 -9.70 -27.90 -26.65
CA GLU A 128 -9.50 -28.02 -28.11
C GLU A 128 -8.74 -29.29 -28.49
N ASP A 129 -7.67 -29.62 -27.75
CA ASP A 129 -6.89 -30.85 -27.91
C ASP A 129 -7.69 -32.14 -27.62
N ARG A 130 -8.80 -32.05 -26.87
CA ARG A 130 -9.70 -33.19 -26.58
C ARG A 130 -10.86 -33.31 -27.56
N ALA A 131 -11.16 -32.24 -28.29
CA ALA A 131 -12.23 -32.19 -29.28
C ALA A 131 -11.77 -32.64 -30.68
N THR A 132 -10.45 -32.80 -30.86
CA THR A 132 -9.79 -33.34 -32.06
C THR A 132 -9.39 -34.80 -31.87
#